data_AF-A0A949B0R3-F1
#
_entry.id   AF-A0A949B0R3-F1
#
_cell.length_a   1.000
_cell.length_b   1.000
_cell.length_c   1.000
_cell.angle_alpha   90.00
_cell.angle_beta   90.00
_cell.angle_gamma   90.00
#
_symmetry.space_group_name_H-M   'P 1'
#
loop_
_entity.id
_entity.type
_entity.pdbx_description
1 polymer ?
#
loop_
_entity_poly.entity_id
_entity_poly.type
_entity_poly.pdbx_seq_one_letter_code
_entity_poly.pdbx_strand_id
1 'polypeptide(L)' 'MALVKKTIELDQDQINRIKTALKAKSEKEAINAVLKQFDADLQIAEVTLKGAGSFEFEEV' A
#
# COMPACT_ATOMS: atom_id res chain seq x y z
N MET A 1 -9.50 -10.92 4.26
CA MET A 1 -10.04 -9.59 4.64
C MET A 1 -11.44 -9.43 4.07
N ALA A 2 -12.38 -8.88 4.83
CA ALA A 2 -13.72 -8.57 4.34
C ALA A 2 -13.75 -7.18 3.69
N LEU A 3 -14.34 -7.06 2.50
CA LEU A 3 -14.55 -5.76 1.85
C LEU A 3 -15.79 -5.09 2.43
N VAL A 4 -15.61 -3.90 3.00
CA VAL A 4 -16.70 -3.10 3.58
C VAL A 4 -16.99 -1.92 2.66
N LYS A 5 -18.27 -1.63 2.41
CA LYS A 5 -18.65 -0.42 1.67
C LYS A 5 -18.47 0.81 2.56
N LYS A 6 -17.80 1.83 2.04
CA LYS A 6 -17.58 3.12 2.69
C LYS A 6 -17.91 4.23 1.69
N THR A 7 -18.49 5.32 2.18
CA THR A 7 -18.68 6.55 1.42
C THR A 7 -17.65 7.55 1.93
N ILE A 8 -16.76 7.98 1.05
CA ILE A 8 -15.68 8.93 1.35
C ILE A 8 -15.54 9.89 0.16
N GLU A 9 -15.11 11.11 0.44
CA GLU A 9 -14.74 12.08 -0.60
C GLU A 9 -13.28 11.85 -0.99
N LEU A 10 -13.03 11.81 -2.30
CA LEU A 10 -11.70 11.59 -2.86
C LEU A 10 -11.43 12.59 -3.97
N ASP A 11 -10.18 12.96 -4.15
CA ASP A 11 -9.72 13.80 -5.25
C ASP A 11 -9.83 13.03 -6.58
N GLN A 12 -10.69 13.52 -7.47
CA GLN A 12 -10.97 12.88 -8.75
C GLN A 12 -9.76 12.87 -9.69
N ASP A 13 -8.92 13.90 -9.66
CA ASP A 13 -7.74 13.98 -10.52
C ASP A 13 -6.67 12.99 -10.06
N GLN A 14 -6.52 12.82 -8.74
CA GLN A 14 -5.66 11.79 -8.17
C GLN A 14 -6.16 10.38 -8.54
N ILE A 15 -7.46 10.11 -8.40
CA ILE A 15 -8.05 8.83 -8.81
C ILE A 15 -7.78 8.55 -10.28
N ASN A 16 -7.98 9.53 -11.16
CA ASN A 16 -7.77 9.37 -12.60
C ASN A 16 -6.31 9.05 -12.95
N ARG A 17 -5.36 9.73 -12.29
CA ARG A 17 -3.92 9.46 -12.44
C ARG A 17 -3.58 8.04 -11.99
N ILE A 18 -4.05 7.63 -10.82
CA ILE A 18 -3.81 6.28 -10.28
C ILE A 18 -4.43 5.21 -11.20
N LYS A 19 -5.67 5.42 -11.65
CA LYS A 19 -6.37 4.49 -12.53
C LYS A 19 -5.61 4.27 -13.84
N THR A 20 -5.07 5.35 -14.40
CA THR A 20 -4.21 5.31 -15.59
C THR A 20 -2.91 4.57 -15.33
N ALA A 21 -2.20 4.90 -14.25
CA ALA A 21 -0.93 4.29 -13.88
C ALA A 21 -1.05 2.78 -13.66
N LEU A 22 -2.12 2.35 -13.00
CA LEU A 22 -2.39 0.94 -12.70
C LEU A 22 -3.14 0.20 -13.81
N LYS A 23 -3.55 0.88 -14.88
CA LYS A 23 -4.44 0.35 -15.94
C LYS A 23 -5.71 -0.31 -15.36
N ALA A 24 -6.23 0.24 -14.28
CA ALA A 24 -7.38 -0.32 -13.58
C ALA A 24 -8.68 -0.04 -14.35
N LYS A 25 -9.62 -1.00 -14.30
CA LYS A 25 -10.90 -0.91 -15.00
C LYS A 25 -11.92 -0.03 -14.26
N SER A 26 -11.71 0.19 -12.97
CA SER A 26 -12.58 1.03 -12.14
C SER A 26 -11.79 1.80 -11.07
N GLU A 27 -12.39 2.87 -10.56
CA GLU A 27 -11.82 3.64 -9.44
C GLU A 27 -11.71 2.78 -8.18
N LYS A 28 -12.72 1.94 -7.93
CA LYS A 28 -12.69 0.96 -6.83
C LYS A 28 -11.50 0.02 -6.95
N GLU A 29 -11.19 -0.46 -8.14
CA GLU A 29 -10.04 -1.34 -8.36
C GLU A 29 -8.72 -0.60 -8.13
N ALA A 30 -8.59 0.62 -8.66
CA ALA A 30 -7.43 1.47 -8.46
C ALA A 30 -7.16 1.73 -6.96
N ILE A 31 -8.17 2.17 -6.22
CA ILE A 31 -8.04 2.46 -4.79
C ILE A 31 -7.72 1.20 -3.98
N ASN A 32 -8.38 0.08 -4.25
CA ASN A 32 -8.07 -1.17 -3.54
C ASN A 32 -6.67 -1.69 -3.84
N ALA A 33 -6.14 -1.47 -5.05
CA ALA A 33 -4.78 -1.83 -5.39
C ALA A 33 -3.75 -0.98 -4.62
N VAL A 34 -3.96 0.35 -4.56
CA VAL A 34 -3.10 1.25 -3.78
C VAL A 34 -3.11 0.92 -2.30
N LEU A 35 -4.29 0.66 -1.70
CA LEU A 35 -4.37 0.28 -0.29
C LEU A 35 -3.59 -0.99 0.03
N LYS A 36 -3.64 -2.00 -0.85
CA LYS A 36 -2.87 -3.24 -0.69
C LYS A 36 -1.37 -3.00 -0.83
N GLN A 37 -0.96 -2.18 -1.78
CA GLN A 37 0.46 -1.86 -1.97
C GLN A 37 1.01 -1.14 -0.74
N PHE A 38 0.28 -0.14 -0.23
CA PHE A 38 0.67 0.60 0.95
C PHE A 38 0.71 -0.28 2.22
N ASP A 39 -0.25 -1.20 2.38
CA ASP A 39 -0.23 -2.17 3.48
C ASP A 39 0.99 -3.10 3.41
N ALA A 40 1.37 -3.56 2.21
CA ALA A 40 2.59 -4.35 2.02
C ALA A 40 3.85 -3.55 2.38
N ASP A 41 3.92 -2.27 1.95
CA ASP A 41 5.04 -1.39 2.28
C ASP A 41 5.16 -1.16 3.80
N LEU A 42 4.04 -1.01 4.50
CA LEU A 42 4.00 -0.92 5.97
C LEU A 42 4.52 -2.19 6.62
N GLN A 43 4.05 -3.36 6.18
CA GLN A 43 4.52 -4.65 6.72
C GLN A 43 6.02 -4.84 6.53
N ILE A 44 6.55 -4.46 5.35
CA ILE A 44 7.99 -4.50 5.08
C ILE A 44 8.73 -3.57 6.04
N ALA A 45 8.28 -2.32 6.18
CA ALA A 45 8.91 -1.35 7.07
C ALA A 45 8.92 -1.82 8.53
N GLU A 46 7.82 -2.43 9.01
CA GLU A 46 7.73 -3.00 10.35
C GLU A 46 8.72 -4.15 10.56
N VAL A 47 8.86 -5.05 9.59
CA VAL A 47 9.82 -6.16 9.64
C VAL A 47 11.25 -5.63 9.61
N THR A 48 11.55 -4.66 8.74
CA THR A 48 12.87 -4.02 8.68
C THR A 48 13.23 -3.34 9.99
N LEU A 49 12.30 -2.60 10.60
CA LEU A 49 12.53 -1.94 11.89
C LEU A 49 12.78 -2.97 13.02
N LYS A 50 12.02 -4.07 13.05
CA LYS A 50 12.24 -5.17 14.01
C LYS A 50 13.59 -5.86 13.80
N GLY A 51 13.95 -6.12 12.54
CA GLY A 51 15.21 -6.76 12.16
C GLY A 51 16.45 -5.88 12.41
N ALA A 52 16.31 -4.56 12.34
CA ALA A 52 17.39 -3.59 12.55
C ALA A 52 18.00 -3.67 13.96
N GLY A 53 17.24 -4.10 14.97
CA GLY A 53 17.74 -4.32 16.33
C GLY A 53 18.44 -5.66 16.57
N SER A 54 18.48 -6.54 15.56
CA SER A 54 19.03 -7.91 15.65
C SER A 54 20.20 -8.17 14.71
N PHE A 55 20.75 -7.15 14.05
CA PHE A 55 22.00 -7.29 13.29
C PHE A 55 23.19 -7.40 14.26
N GLU A 56 23.49 -8.62 14.70
CA GLU A 56 24.83 -8.94 15.18
C GLU A 56 25.75 -8.97 13.96
N PHE A 57 26.60 -7.95 13.81
CA PHE A 57 27.75 -8.05 12.93
C PHE A 57 28.69 -9.09 13.56
N GLU A 58 28.87 -10.24 12.93
CA GLU A 58 30.07 -11.04 13.20
C GLU A 58 31.27 -10.20 12.73
N GLU A 59 32.05 -9.71 13.68
CA GLU A 59 33.38 -9.15 13.40
C GLU A 59 34.23 -10.27 12.79
N VAL A 60 34.60 -10.10 11.52
CA VAL A 60 35.57 -10.95 10.79
C VAL A 60 36.97 -10.41 11.00
#